data_AF-A0A2E7Z0N8-F1
#
_entry.id   AF-A0A2E7Z0N8-F1
#
_cell.length_a   1.000
_cell.length_b   1.000
_cell.length_c   1.000
_cell.angle_alpha   90.00
_cell.angle_beta   90.00
_cell.angle_gamma   90.00
#
_symmetry.space_group_name_H-M   'P 1'
#
loop_
_entity.id
_entity.type
_entity.pdbx_description
1 polymer ?
#
loop_
_entity_poly.entity_id
_entity_poly.type
_entity_poly.pdbx_seq_one_letter_code
_entity_poly.pdbx_strand_id
1 'polypeptide(L)'
;MLSNDSVTSSVSNRLQAAIYRESLALVDAGVADACDIDLVITSAIGRRWAVAGPFEIWEQIGWDLVQIIAGELYKEISNSNTPTDLPNYKPIDRLESSAEPSGSASTRFEKIAVVGAGLMGHGIALEFASRGRQVVLHDISEALLDDAIVRARTGLQALASVDRISEGDVESALARISTTTDLGEAVSNADLVVEASSENLELKQQIFSAIDRAALDHAILASNSSTFVPSAYGAATQRASRVIGVHYYNPPHLLPGVEVVKGSETSDEVVELVTREYELIGKKPAIVQREVQGFIGNRLQVALLREAMSIVEEGLATALQVDEIVRQGFGRESSQVGIFEKIASATAAGEQMASKETFSQLNSDRELPRVLLEKIESNDLGVKVGRGFYEWTPESAEKWRKNMADSLLHMG
;
A
#
# COMPACT_ATOMS: atom_id res chain seq x y z
N MET A 1 -8.12 -43.35 25.67
CA MET A 1 -8.21 -41.90 25.94
C MET A 1 -6.84 -41.32 25.61
N LEU A 2 -6.67 -40.89 24.36
CA LEU A 2 -5.54 -40.03 24.01
C LEU A 2 -5.87 -38.65 24.58
N SER A 3 -4.91 -38.02 25.25
CA SER A 3 -5.02 -36.65 25.73
C SER A 3 -5.45 -35.74 24.58
N ASN A 4 -6.45 -34.89 24.82
CA ASN A 4 -6.67 -33.69 24.03
C ASN A 4 -5.50 -32.73 24.35
N ASP A 5 -4.31 -33.03 23.83
CA ASP A 5 -3.27 -32.03 23.71
C ASP A 5 -3.75 -31.08 22.62
N SER A 6 -4.16 -29.87 23.00
CA SER A 6 -4.53 -28.82 22.05
C SER A 6 -3.39 -28.66 21.04
N VAL A 7 -3.68 -28.85 19.76
CA VAL A 7 -2.66 -28.75 18.73
C VAL A 7 -2.33 -27.27 18.56
N THR A 8 -1.18 -26.84 19.10
CA THR A 8 -0.70 -25.47 18.87
C THR A 8 -0.52 -25.27 17.37
N SER A 9 -1.21 -24.28 16.80
CA SER A 9 -1.11 -23.95 15.39
C SER A 9 0.31 -23.49 15.08
N SER A 10 0.84 -23.93 13.93
CA SER A 10 2.18 -23.54 13.50
C SER A 10 2.30 -22.01 13.38
N VAL A 11 3.52 -21.47 13.55
CA VAL A 11 3.82 -20.04 13.39
C VAL A 11 3.29 -19.50 12.06
N SER A 12 3.51 -20.24 10.96
CA SER A 12 3.00 -19.86 9.64
C SER A 12 1.48 -19.78 9.58
N ASN A 13 0.77 -20.72 10.23
CA ASN A 13 -0.69 -20.73 10.24
C ASN A 13 -1.27 -19.60 11.09
N ARG A 14 -0.64 -19.29 12.24
CA ARG A 14 -1.04 -18.15 13.08
C ARG A 14 -0.90 -16.83 12.31
N LEU A 15 0.24 -16.60 11.68
CA LEU A 15 0.51 -15.39 10.89
C LEU A 15 -0.51 -15.21 9.75
N GLN A 16 -0.78 -16.27 8.96
CA GLN A 16 -1.77 -16.18 7.88
C GLN A 16 -3.20 -16.04 8.40
N ALA A 17 -3.55 -16.71 9.50
CA ALA A 17 -4.86 -16.56 10.12
C ALA A 17 -5.09 -15.16 10.69
N ALA A 18 -4.04 -14.46 11.15
CA ALA A 18 -4.15 -13.06 11.57
C ALA A 18 -4.50 -12.13 10.41
N ILE A 19 -3.90 -12.35 9.22
CA ILE A 19 -4.27 -11.65 7.99
C ILE A 19 -5.72 -11.99 7.63
N TYR A 20 -6.09 -13.27 7.64
CA TYR A 20 -7.43 -13.73 7.28
C TYR A 20 -8.52 -13.15 8.21
N ARG A 21 -8.27 -13.12 9.52
CA ARG A 21 -9.18 -12.51 10.51
C ARG A 21 -9.49 -11.05 10.18
N GLU A 22 -8.47 -10.30 9.78
CA GLU A 22 -8.64 -8.89 9.41
C GLU A 22 -9.34 -8.76 8.05
N SER A 23 -8.98 -9.60 7.08
CA SER A 23 -9.65 -9.67 5.78
C SER A 23 -11.16 -9.92 5.92
N LEU A 24 -11.58 -10.88 6.75
CA LEU A 24 -12.99 -11.13 7.04
C LEU A 24 -13.67 -9.91 7.65
N ALA A 25 -13.04 -9.28 8.64
CA ALA A 25 -13.62 -8.11 9.31
C ALA A 25 -13.81 -6.93 8.35
N LEU A 26 -12.89 -6.73 7.40
CA LEU A 26 -13.03 -5.69 6.36
C LEU A 26 -14.20 -5.98 5.42
N VAL A 27 -14.37 -7.23 5.00
CA VAL A 27 -15.48 -7.63 4.12
C VAL A 27 -16.82 -7.55 4.86
N ASP A 28 -16.90 -8.08 6.08
CA ASP A 28 -18.11 -8.06 6.91
C ASP A 28 -18.57 -6.63 7.22
N ALA A 29 -17.62 -5.71 7.34
CA ALA A 29 -17.91 -4.31 7.55
C ALA A 29 -18.23 -3.54 6.25
N GLY A 30 -18.15 -4.17 5.08
CA GLY A 30 -18.37 -3.53 3.79
C GLY A 30 -17.30 -2.48 3.46
N VAL A 31 -16.07 -2.67 3.96
CA VAL A 31 -14.94 -1.80 3.61
C VAL A 31 -14.44 -2.10 2.21
N ALA A 32 -14.41 -3.36 1.83
CA ALA A 32 -13.88 -3.83 0.57
C ALA A 32 -14.51 -5.18 0.24
N ASP A 33 -14.62 -5.51 -1.03
CA ASP A 33 -15.02 -6.85 -1.43
C ASP A 33 -13.83 -7.81 -1.29
N ALA A 34 -14.12 -9.11 -1.20
CA ALA A 34 -13.08 -10.14 -1.08
C ALA A 34 -12.05 -10.09 -2.24
N CYS A 35 -12.48 -9.67 -3.44
CA CYS A 35 -11.60 -9.47 -4.59
C CYS A 35 -10.62 -8.30 -4.38
N ASP A 36 -11.06 -7.18 -3.82
CA ASP A 36 -10.20 -6.03 -3.54
C ASP A 36 -9.14 -6.38 -2.48
N ILE A 37 -9.52 -7.14 -1.46
CA ILE A 37 -8.58 -7.68 -0.46
C ILE A 37 -7.51 -8.54 -1.13
N ASP A 38 -7.93 -9.49 -1.98
CA ASP A 38 -7.01 -10.36 -2.73
C ASP A 38 -6.12 -9.57 -3.68
N LEU A 39 -6.65 -8.50 -4.29
CA LEU A 39 -5.89 -7.61 -5.17
C LEU A 39 -4.81 -6.87 -4.38
N VAL A 40 -5.13 -6.30 -3.22
CA VAL A 40 -4.13 -5.67 -2.33
C VAL A 40 -3.03 -6.65 -1.93
N ILE A 41 -3.39 -7.87 -1.56
CA ILE A 41 -2.43 -8.90 -1.17
C ILE A 41 -1.51 -9.24 -2.36
N THR A 42 -2.07 -9.55 -3.53
CA THR A 42 -1.30 -10.06 -4.68
C THR A 42 -0.55 -9.00 -5.47
N SER A 43 -1.01 -7.75 -5.45
CA SER A 43 -0.43 -6.66 -6.22
C SER A 43 0.43 -5.70 -5.38
N ALA A 44 0.36 -5.77 -4.05
CA ALA A 44 1.12 -4.91 -3.16
C ALA A 44 1.80 -5.67 -2.02
N ILE A 45 1.12 -5.89 -0.90
CA ILE A 45 1.77 -6.30 0.37
C ILE A 45 2.38 -7.71 0.30
N GLY A 46 1.77 -8.65 -0.42
CA GLY A 46 2.31 -9.98 -0.68
C GLY A 46 3.60 -9.96 -1.49
N ARG A 47 3.72 -9.06 -2.49
CA ARG A 47 4.98 -8.87 -3.23
C ARG A 47 6.11 -8.36 -2.35
N ARG A 48 5.81 -7.49 -1.38
CA ARG A 48 6.80 -7.04 -0.38
C ARG A 48 7.17 -8.19 0.55
N TRP A 49 6.18 -8.94 1.05
CA TRP A 49 6.40 -10.10 1.91
C TRP A 49 7.20 -11.21 1.24
N ALA A 50 7.13 -11.36 -0.09
CA ALA A 50 7.95 -12.31 -0.83
C ALA A 50 9.46 -11.98 -0.81
N VAL A 51 9.83 -10.75 -0.44
CA VAL A 51 11.21 -10.23 -0.51
C VAL A 51 11.77 -9.84 0.85
N ALA A 52 10.94 -9.32 1.75
CA ALA A 52 11.32 -9.02 3.12
C ALA A 52 10.19 -9.40 4.08
N GLY A 53 10.57 -9.82 5.28
CA GLY A 53 9.60 -10.15 6.30
C GLY A 53 8.98 -8.91 6.95
N PRO A 54 7.92 -9.09 7.78
CA PRO A 54 7.25 -8.00 8.46
C PRO A 54 8.19 -7.16 9.33
N PHE A 55 9.15 -7.74 10.07
CA PHE A 55 10.05 -6.95 10.90
C PHE A 55 10.96 -6.08 10.04
N GLU A 56 11.66 -6.64 9.04
CA GLU A 56 12.48 -5.88 8.09
C GLU A 56 11.71 -4.71 7.45
N ILE A 57 10.47 -4.95 6.99
CA ILE A 57 9.63 -3.93 6.35
C ILE A 57 9.34 -2.76 7.29
N TRP A 58 8.95 -3.05 8.54
CA TRP A 58 8.57 -2.04 9.52
C TRP A 58 9.80 -1.34 10.13
N GLU A 59 10.95 -2.03 10.25
CA GLU A 59 12.21 -1.44 10.70
C GLU A 59 12.79 -0.41 9.75
N GLN A 60 12.55 -0.58 8.44
CA GLN A 60 12.95 0.41 7.45
C GLN A 60 12.23 1.75 7.64
N ILE A 61 11.01 1.74 8.21
CA ILE A 61 10.23 2.93 8.55
C ILE A 61 10.71 3.51 9.89
N GLY A 62 10.92 2.63 10.86
CA GLY A 62 11.45 2.92 12.18
C GLY A 62 10.39 2.89 13.28
N TRP A 63 10.73 2.25 14.41
CA TRP A 63 9.74 1.81 15.39
C TRP A 63 8.97 2.92 16.11
N ASP A 64 9.50 4.13 16.17
CA ASP A 64 8.81 5.32 16.70
C ASP A 64 7.64 5.77 15.80
N LEU A 65 7.82 5.75 14.48
CA LEU A 65 6.74 6.01 13.53
C LEU A 65 5.74 4.84 13.50
N VAL A 66 6.25 3.61 13.59
CA VAL A 66 5.40 2.42 13.69
C VAL A 66 4.56 2.44 14.96
N GLN A 67 5.07 2.96 16.08
CA GLN A 67 4.30 3.13 17.31
C GLN A 67 3.04 3.97 17.09
N ILE A 68 3.16 5.06 16.32
CA ILE A 68 2.05 5.97 16.01
C ILE A 68 1.03 5.23 15.13
N ILE A 69 1.49 4.66 14.00
CA ILE A 69 0.64 3.97 13.03
C ILE A 69 -0.05 2.76 13.66
N ALA A 70 0.71 1.86 14.27
CA ALA A 70 0.19 0.65 14.89
C ALA A 70 -0.66 0.98 16.12
N GLY A 71 -0.32 2.00 16.91
CA GLY A 71 -1.09 2.38 18.10
C GLY A 71 -2.50 2.86 17.78
N GLU A 72 -2.68 3.52 16.63
CA GLU A 72 -4.01 3.86 16.11
C GLU A 72 -4.70 2.62 15.55
N LEU A 73 -4.01 1.85 14.69
CA LEU A 73 -4.63 0.72 13.99
C LEU A 73 -4.93 -0.48 14.89
N TYR A 74 -4.23 -0.70 16.00
CA TYR A 74 -4.52 -1.79 16.95
C TYR A 74 -5.92 -1.66 17.58
N LYS A 75 -6.42 -0.42 17.72
CA LYS A 75 -7.77 -0.14 18.20
C LYS A 75 -8.83 -0.47 17.16
N GLU A 76 -8.43 -0.50 15.90
CA GLU A 76 -9.33 -0.60 14.77
C GLU A 76 -9.36 -2.01 14.17
N ILE A 77 -8.22 -2.73 14.14
CA ILE A 77 -8.13 -4.12 13.63
C ILE A 77 -8.94 -5.10 14.48
N SER A 78 -9.45 -6.15 13.82
CA SER A 78 -10.28 -7.18 14.40
C SER A 78 -9.59 -7.92 15.54
N ASN A 79 -10.30 -8.11 16.63
CA ASN A 79 -9.90 -8.98 17.74
C ASN A 79 -10.85 -10.18 17.89
N SER A 80 -11.56 -10.54 16.82
CA SER A 80 -12.44 -11.71 16.83
C SER A 80 -11.64 -13.00 17.00
N ASN A 81 -12.10 -13.86 17.90
CA ASN A 81 -11.51 -15.18 18.14
C ASN A 81 -12.35 -16.30 17.50
N THR A 82 -13.27 -15.95 16.61
CA THR A 82 -14.07 -16.93 15.86
C THR A 82 -14.25 -16.42 14.43
N PRO A 83 -13.99 -17.26 13.42
CA PRO A 83 -14.20 -16.87 12.03
C PRO A 83 -15.70 -16.70 11.73
N THR A 84 -16.01 -15.76 10.85
CA THR A 84 -17.34 -15.57 10.27
C THR A 84 -17.52 -16.44 9.02
N ASP A 85 -18.73 -16.43 8.46
CA ASP A 85 -19.03 -17.17 7.23
C ASP A 85 -18.19 -16.66 6.06
N LEU A 86 -17.85 -17.57 5.13
CA LEU A 86 -17.10 -17.19 3.94
C LEU A 86 -17.90 -16.19 3.11
N PRO A 87 -17.30 -15.07 2.69
CA PRO A 87 -17.99 -14.13 1.81
C PRO A 87 -18.20 -14.75 0.43
N ASN A 88 -19.16 -14.21 -0.32
CA ASN A 88 -19.32 -14.55 -1.73
C ASN A 88 -18.03 -14.16 -2.48
N TYR A 89 -17.30 -15.16 -2.95
CA TYR A 89 -16.06 -14.98 -3.69
C TYR A 89 -16.26 -15.35 -5.16
N LYS A 90 -15.84 -14.46 -6.05
CA LYS A 90 -15.70 -14.76 -7.48
C LYS A 90 -14.23 -14.58 -7.82
N PRO A 91 -13.55 -15.61 -8.35
CA PRO A 91 -12.15 -15.47 -8.75
C PRO A 91 -11.95 -14.28 -9.68
N ILE A 92 -10.91 -13.49 -9.43
CA ILE A 92 -10.46 -12.46 -10.37
C ILE A 92 -10.04 -13.21 -11.64
N ASP A 93 -10.65 -12.89 -12.78
CA ASP A 93 -10.26 -13.48 -14.06
C ASP A 93 -8.89 -12.91 -14.46
N ARG A 94 -7.82 -13.53 -13.96
CA ARG A 94 -6.44 -13.04 -14.12
C ARG A 94 -5.94 -13.08 -15.56
N LEU A 95 -6.73 -13.63 -16.49
CA LEU A 95 -6.34 -13.93 -17.86
C LEU A 95 -6.98 -13.04 -18.93
N GLU A 96 -7.83 -12.06 -18.59
CA GLU A 96 -8.34 -11.10 -19.57
C GLU A 96 -7.77 -9.69 -19.38
N SER A 97 -6.48 -9.55 -19.66
CA SER A 97 -5.97 -8.31 -20.25
C SER A 97 -6.14 -8.39 -21.77
N SER A 98 -7.37 -8.27 -22.29
CA SER A 98 -7.58 -7.99 -23.72
C SER A 98 -9.04 -7.66 -24.08
N ALA A 99 -9.52 -6.49 -23.67
CA ALA A 99 -10.54 -5.79 -24.45
C ALA A 99 -10.43 -4.29 -24.20
N GLU A 100 -10.20 -3.48 -25.23
CA GLU A 100 -10.60 -2.08 -25.15
C GLU A 100 -12.11 -2.05 -24.94
N PRO A 101 -12.62 -1.38 -23.88
CA PRO A 101 -14.05 -1.32 -23.63
C PRO A 101 -14.72 -0.57 -24.77
N SER A 102 -15.59 -1.27 -25.51
CA SER A 102 -16.43 -0.66 -26.52
C SER A 102 -17.48 0.24 -25.85
N GLY A 103 -17.36 1.55 -26.07
CA GLY A 103 -18.48 2.50 -25.96
C GLY A 103 -18.66 3.23 -24.62
N SER A 104 -17.82 4.23 -24.36
CA SER A 104 -18.18 5.51 -23.72
C SER A 104 -16.95 6.42 -23.82
N ALA A 105 -17.15 7.70 -24.15
CA ALA A 105 -16.10 8.66 -24.51
C ALA A 105 -14.88 8.55 -23.58
N SER A 106 -13.73 8.25 -24.20
CA SER A 106 -12.41 8.30 -23.61
C SER A 106 -12.17 9.67 -22.99
N THR A 107 -12.20 9.77 -21.67
CA THR A 107 -11.51 10.84 -20.95
C THR A 107 -10.38 10.20 -20.15
N ARG A 108 -9.39 9.68 -20.89
CA ARG A 108 -8.04 9.50 -20.33
C ARG A 108 -7.61 10.84 -19.74
N PHE A 109 -7.03 10.82 -18.54
CA PHE A 109 -6.40 12.04 -18.02
C PHE A 109 -5.12 12.30 -18.81
N GLU A 110 -5.05 13.43 -19.51
CA GLU A 110 -3.91 13.76 -20.37
C GLU A 110 -2.87 14.58 -19.59
N LYS A 111 -3.35 15.43 -18.67
CA LYS A 111 -2.52 16.31 -17.84
C LYS A 111 -2.66 15.96 -16.36
N ILE A 112 -1.55 15.57 -15.75
CA ILE A 112 -1.45 15.19 -14.35
C ILE A 112 -0.61 16.21 -13.60
N ALA A 113 -1.07 16.67 -12.43
CA ALA A 113 -0.22 17.39 -11.50
C ALA A 113 0.14 16.49 -10.33
N VAL A 114 1.41 16.45 -9.94
CA VAL A 114 1.87 15.74 -8.74
C VAL A 114 2.40 16.76 -7.75
N VAL A 115 1.79 16.84 -6.56
CA VAL A 115 2.13 17.84 -5.55
C VAL A 115 2.96 17.20 -4.44
N GLY A 116 4.25 17.47 -4.44
CA GLY A 116 5.29 16.86 -3.60
C GLY A 116 6.23 16.02 -4.46
N ALA A 117 7.54 16.27 -4.37
CA ALA A 117 8.59 15.64 -5.19
C ALA A 117 9.48 14.65 -4.39
N GLY A 118 9.04 14.29 -3.19
CA GLY A 118 9.72 13.34 -2.31
C GLY A 118 9.71 11.88 -2.81
N LEU A 119 9.82 10.95 -1.87
CA LEU A 119 9.93 9.52 -2.14
C LEU A 119 8.76 8.95 -2.96
N MET A 120 7.52 9.36 -2.68
CA MET A 120 6.35 8.89 -3.42
C MET A 120 6.14 9.69 -4.70
N GLY A 121 6.23 11.02 -4.61
CA GLY A 121 5.92 11.94 -5.70
C GLY A 121 6.71 11.72 -6.99
N HIS A 122 8.04 11.56 -6.91
CA HIS A 122 8.86 11.32 -8.11
C HIS A 122 8.45 10.01 -8.82
N GLY A 123 8.07 8.99 -8.05
CA GLY A 123 7.68 7.69 -8.57
C GLY A 123 6.26 7.68 -9.14
N ILE A 124 5.36 8.48 -8.59
CA ILE A 124 4.03 8.73 -9.18
C ILE A 124 4.19 9.49 -10.50
N ALA A 125 5.03 10.53 -10.53
CA ALA A 125 5.28 11.31 -11.73
C ALA A 125 5.87 10.46 -12.87
N LEU A 126 6.89 9.64 -12.58
CA LEU A 126 7.49 8.77 -13.61
C LEU A 126 6.51 7.69 -14.10
N GLU A 127 5.63 7.18 -13.24
CA GLU A 127 4.62 6.18 -13.63
C GLU A 127 3.70 6.74 -14.72
N PHE A 128 3.07 7.89 -14.45
CA PHE A 128 2.19 8.54 -15.42
C PHE A 128 2.93 8.92 -16.71
N ALA A 129 4.13 9.49 -16.58
CA ALA A 129 4.94 9.94 -17.72
C ALA A 129 5.39 8.77 -18.62
N SER A 130 5.75 7.63 -18.03
CA SER A 130 6.11 6.39 -18.76
C SER A 130 4.95 5.82 -19.57
N ARG A 131 3.72 6.17 -19.21
CA ARG A 131 2.48 5.77 -19.89
C ARG A 131 1.90 6.87 -20.77
N GLY A 132 2.69 7.90 -21.09
CA GLY A 132 2.36 8.89 -22.10
C GLY A 132 1.62 10.13 -21.61
N ARG A 133 1.41 10.28 -20.29
CA ARG A 133 0.73 11.46 -19.73
C ARG A 133 1.71 12.63 -19.59
N GLN A 134 1.21 13.85 -19.72
CA GLN A 134 1.96 15.06 -19.39
C GLN A 134 1.87 15.29 -17.88
N VAL A 135 3.01 15.44 -17.21
CA VAL A 135 3.08 15.56 -15.76
C VAL A 135 3.74 16.88 -15.39
N VAL A 136 3.07 17.66 -14.53
CA VAL A 136 3.69 18.78 -13.84
C VAL A 136 3.98 18.38 -12.41
N LEU A 137 5.27 18.25 -12.07
CA LEU A 137 5.73 17.92 -10.73
C LEU A 137 6.00 19.22 -9.95
N HIS A 138 5.31 19.39 -8.84
CA HIS A 138 5.42 20.55 -7.98
C HIS A 138 6.07 20.20 -6.64
N ASP A 139 6.96 21.08 -6.17
CA ASP A 139 7.45 21.09 -4.79
C ASP A 139 7.84 22.52 -4.39
N ILE A 140 7.98 22.80 -3.10
CA ILE A 140 8.37 24.10 -2.58
C ILE A 140 9.86 24.42 -2.80
N SER A 141 10.65 23.46 -3.31
CA SER A 141 12.10 23.58 -3.46
C SER A 141 12.57 23.08 -4.82
N GLU A 142 13.31 23.93 -5.56
CA GLU A 142 14.00 23.54 -6.79
C GLU A 142 14.97 22.37 -6.57
N ALA A 143 15.66 22.35 -5.43
CA ALA A 143 16.59 21.26 -5.11
C ALA A 143 15.88 19.90 -4.95
N LEU A 144 14.65 19.88 -4.40
CA LEU A 144 13.84 18.66 -4.32
C LEU A 144 13.35 18.22 -5.69
N LEU A 145 13.04 19.18 -6.57
CA LEU A 145 12.62 18.91 -7.96
C LEU A 145 13.76 18.33 -8.79
N ASP A 146 14.96 18.91 -8.72
CA ASP A 146 16.15 18.41 -9.43
C ASP A 146 16.46 16.96 -9.03
N ASP A 147 16.47 16.70 -7.73
CA ASP A 147 16.68 15.37 -7.14
C ASP A 147 15.57 14.39 -7.53
N ALA A 148 14.31 14.84 -7.62
CA ALA A 148 13.20 14.03 -8.12
C ALA A 148 13.36 13.63 -9.59
N ILE A 149 13.84 14.54 -10.45
CA ILE A 149 14.12 14.23 -11.86
C ILE A 149 15.25 13.22 -12.00
N VAL A 150 16.30 13.32 -11.16
CA VAL A 150 17.38 12.31 -11.11
C VAL A 150 16.82 10.95 -10.72
N ARG A 151 16.01 10.88 -9.65
CA ARG A 151 15.37 9.62 -9.23
C ARG A 151 14.42 9.07 -10.30
N ALA A 152 13.63 9.92 -10.95
CA ALA A 152 12.73 9.52 -12.01
C ALA A 152 13.50 8.87 -13.17
N ARG A 153 14.62 9.48 -13.57
CA ARG A 153 15.52 8.92 -14.58
C ARG A 153 16.07 7.54 -14.16
N THR A 154 16.56 7.40 -12.93
CA THR A 154 17.04 6.12 -12.41
C THR A 154 15.93 5.06 -12.40
N GLY A 155 14.72 5.41 -11.96
CA GLY A 155 13.57 4.50 -11.97
C GLY A 155 13.19 4.05 -13.38
N LEU A 156 13.13 4.98 -14.34
CA LEU A 156 12.87 4.66 -15.75
C LEU A 156 13.95 3.75 -16.36
N GLN A 157 15.22 4.02 -16.08
CA GLN A 157 16.33 3.15 -16.52
C GLN A 157 16.23 1.74 -15.92
N ALA A 158 15.85 1.64 -14.64
CA ALA A 158 15.62 0.35 -14.01
C ALA A 158 14.46 -0.41 -14.69
N LEU A 159 13.34 0.26 -14.96
CA LEU A 159 12.22 -0.34 -15.72
C LEU A 159 12.63 -0.79 -17.12
N ALA A 160 13.47 -0.01 -17.82
CA ALA A 160 13.98 -0.35 -19.14
C ALA A 160 14.89 -1.59 -19.11
N SER A 161 15.73 -1.73 -18.07
CA SER A 161 16.65 -2.87 -17.91
C SER A 161 15.98 -4.24 -17.77
N VAL A 162 14.66 -4.27 -17.51
CA VAL A 162 13.83 -5.48 -17.42
C VAL A 162 12.68 -5.48 -18.44
N ASP A 163 12.83 -4.73 -19.53
CA ASP A 163 11.88 -4.66 -20.65
C ASP A 163 10.44 -4.26 -20.27
N ARG A 164 10.25 -3.59 -19.11
CA ARG A 164 8.93 -3.05 -18.71
C ARG A 164 8.56 -1.77 -19.47
N ILE A 165 9.56 -1.07 -20.00
CA ILE A 165 9.48 0.01 -20.99
C ILE A 165 10.64 -0.16 -21.98
N SER A 166 10.56 0.45 -23.17
CA SER A 166 11.69 0.42 -24.10
C SER A 166 12.81 1.35 -23.63
N GLU A 167 14.08 1.01 -23.86
CA GLU A 167 15.20 1.93 -23.59
C GLU A 167 15.05 3.28 -24.29
N GLY A 168 14.52 3.28 -25.53
CA GLY A 168 14.23 4.50 -26.28
C GLY A 168 13.12 5.38 -25.68
N ASP A 169 12.31 4.84 -24.76
CA ASP A 169 11.19 5.56 -24.15
C ASP A 169 11.61 6.37 -22.92
N VAL A 170 12.80 6.13 -22.35
CA VAL A 170 13.29 6.80 -21.12
C VAL A 170 13.31 8.32 -21.27
N GLU A 171 13.99 8.84 -22.30
CA GLU A 171 14.03 10.29 -22.54
C GLU A 171 12.66 10.85 -22.92
N SER A 172 11.85 10.06 -23.63
CA SER A 172 10.50 10.49 -23.99
C SER A 172 9.60 10.66 -22.77
N ALA A 173 9.73 9.77 -21.77
CA ALA A 173 9.00 9.86 -20.51
C ALA A 173 9.48 11.04 -19.67
N LEU A 174 10.80 11.24 -19.55
CA LEU A 174 11.34 12.40 -18.84
C LEU A 174 10.92 13.72 -19.47
N ALA A 175 10.87 13.80 -20.79
CA ALA A 175 10.41 15.00 -21.51
C ALA A 175 8.93 15.34 -21.26
N ARG A 176 8.13 14.42 -20.71
CA ARG A 176 6.74 14.68 -20.30
C ARG A 176 6.64 15.18 -18.85
N ILE A 177 7.73 15.21 -18.09
CA ILE A 177 7.75 15.73 -16.72
C ILE A 177 8.32 17.15 -16.75
N SER A 178 7.46 18.14 -16.53
CA SER A 178 7.89 19.50 -16.21
C SER A 178 7.89 19.72 -14.70
N THR A 179 8.66 20.69 -14.22
CA THR A 179 8.75 21.04 -12.80
C THR A 179 8.35 22.50 -12.58
N THR A 180 7.76 22.79 -11.43
CA THR A 180 7.48 24.17 -10.99
C THR A 180 7.44 24.25 -9.47
N THR A 181 7.75 25.42 -8.93
CA THR A 181 7.57 25.75 -7.50
C THR A 181 6.28 26.53 -7.23
N ASP A 182 5.51 26.84 -8.29
CA ASP A 182 4.20 27.49 -8.19
C ASP A 182 3.07 26.45 -8.24
N LEU A 183 2.38 26.28 -7.11
CA LEU A 183 1.28 25.32 -7.01
C LEU A 183 0.12 25.65 -7.95
N GLY A 184 -0.16 26.94 -8.19
CA GLY A 184 -1.24 27.36 -9.07
C GLY A 184 -0.95 27.00 -10.53
N GLU A 185 0.28 27.27 -10.99
CA GLU A 185 0.77 26.86 -12.31
C GLU A 185 0.69 25.35 -12.50
N ALA A 186 1.08 24.58 -11.47
CA ALA A 186 1.08 23.13 -11.53
C ALA A 186 -0.31 22.54 -11.82
N VAL A 187 -1.36 23.10 -11.22
CA VAL A 187 -2.70 22.50 -11.23
C VAL A 187 -3.69 23.17 -12.19
N SER A 188 -3.38 24.36 -12.72
CA SER A 188 -4.34 25.17 -13.48
C SER A 188 -4.86 24.52 -14.76
N ASN A 189 -4.15 23.51 -15.27
CA ASN A 189 -4.51 22.76 -16.48
C ASN A 189 -4.59 21.25 -16.25
N ALA A 190 -4.61 20.78 -15.00
CA ALA A 190 -4.60 19.36 -14.68
C ALA A 190 -6.01 18.76 -14.74
N ASP A 191 -6.12 17.56 -15.31
CA ASP A 191 -7.33 16.74 -15.25
C ASP A 191 -7.39 15.94 -13.93
N LEU A 192 -6.21 15.49 -13.46
CA LEU A 192 -6.01 14.80 -12.21
C LEU A 192 -4.85 15.44 -11.43
N VAL A 193 -5.09 15.75 -10.17
CA VAL A 193 -4.05 16.20 -9.22
C VAL A 193 -3.81 15.08 -8.21
N VAL A 194 -2.56 14.70 -7.98
CA VAL A 194 -2.16 13.70 -6.98
C VAL A 194 -1.27 14.37 -5.93
N GLU A 195 -1.82 14.56 -4.74
CA GLU A 195 -1.12 15.11 -3.58
C GLU A 195 -0.29 14.01 -2.89
N ALA A 196 1.02 14.24 -2.75
CA ALA A 196 1.99 13.33 -2.16
C ALA A 196 3.01 14.08 -1.27
N SER A 197 2.52 15.07 -0.51
CA SER A 197 3.28 15.85 0.47
C SER A 197 3.33 15.16 1.84
N SER A 198 3.98 15.79 2.80
CA SER A 198 4.14 15.30 4.17
C SER A 198 2.82 14.91 4.84
N GLU A 199 2.87 13.91 5.72
CA GLU A 199 1.71 13.37 6.43
C GLU A 199 1.28 14.28 7.60
N ASN A 200 0.80 15.48 7.27
CA ASN A 200 0.25 16.46 8.20
C ASN A 200 -1.11 16.96 7.67
N LEU A 201 -2.17 16.81 8.48
CA LEU A 201 -3.53 17.11 8.04
C LEU A 201 -3.74 18.60 7.73
N GLU A 202 -3.21 19.50 8.56
CA GLU A 202 -3.37 20.94 8.35
C GLU A 202 -2.72 21.38 7.04
N LEU A 203 -1.52 20.89 6.75
CA LEU A 203 -0.82 21.13 5.49
C LEU A 203 -1.62 20.59 4.31
N LYS A 204 -2.13 19.35 4.39
CA LYS A 204 -2.95 18.76 3.32
C LYS A 204 -4.21 19.59 3.08
N GLN A 205 -4.91 20.02 4.12
CA GLN A 205 -6.08 20.90 3.99
C GLN A 205 -5.73 22.24 3.34
N GLN A 206 -4.59 22.84 3.68
CA GLN A 206 -4.10 24.06 3.02
C GLN A 206 -3.81 23.85 1.53
N ILE A 207 -3.14 22.75 1.20
CA ILE A 207 -2.84 22.34 -0.19
C ILE A 207 -4.14 22.12 -0.95
N PHE A 208 -5.07 21.30 -0.44
CA PHE A 208 -6.34 21.02 -1.10
C PHE A 208 -7.17 22.30 -1.30
N SER A 209 -7.20 23.20 -0.33
CA SER A 209 -7.86 24.50 -0.49
C SER A 209 -7.21 25.37 -1.58
N ALA A 210 -5.89 25.34 -1.72
CA ALA A 210 -5.18 26.05 -2.78
C ALA A 210 -5.42 25.43 -4.16
N ILE A 211 -5.38 24.10 -4.26
CA ILE A 211 -5.70 23.36 -5.49
C ILE A 211 -7.16 23.64 -5.89
N ASP A 212 -8.09 23.66 -4.94
CA ASP A 212 -9.51 23.94 -5.18
C ASP A 212 -9.71 25.27 -5.93
N ARG A 213 -8.98 26.31 -5.53
CA ARG A 213 -9.07 27.64 -6.16
C ARG A 213 -8.43 27.73 -7.56
N ALA A 214 -7.41 26.92 -7.83
CA ALA A 214 -6.58 27.07 -9.03
C ALA A 214 -6.88 26.03 -10.12
N ALA A 215 -7.33 24.83 -9.75
CA ALA A 215 -7.61 23.75 -10.69
C ALA A 215 -8.92 23.98 -11.46
N LEU A 216 -9.05 23.30 -12.60
CA LEU A 216 -10.25 23.31 -13.43
C LEU A 216 -11.45 22.70 -12.67
N ASP A 217 -12.67 23.14 -12.99
CA ASP A 217 -13.90 22.65 -12.35
C ASP A 217 -14.07 21.13 -12.49
N HIS A 218 -13.58 20.54 -13.59
CA HIS A 218 -13.65 19.10 -13.84
C HIS A 218 -12.50 18.31 -13.21
N ALA A 219 -11.47 18.96 -12.66
CA ALA A 219 -10.31 18.28 -12.12
C ALA A 219 -10.71 17.35 -10.96
N ILE A 220 -10.05 16.20 -10.88
CA ILE A 220 -10.15 15.28 -9.73
C ILE A 220 -8.94 15.49 -8.83
N LEU A 221 -9.19 15.53 -7.51
CA LEU A 221 -8.18 15.83 -6.50
C LEU A 221 -7.94 14.55 -5.67
N ALA A 222 -6.85 13.86 -5.95
CA ALA A 222 -6.43 12.66 -5.25
C ALA A 222 -5.38 12.95 -4.18
N SER A 223 -5.40 12.23 -3.05
CA SER A 223 -4.27 12.21 -2.09
C SER A 223 -3.67 10.81 -1.97
N ASN A 224 -2.35 10.73 -1.92
CA ASN A 224 -1.56 9.55 -1.57
C ASN A 224 -1.34 9.43 -0.04
N SER A 225 -2.17 10.07 0.79
CA SER A 225 -2.10 9.89 2.25
C SER A 225 -2.28 8.42 2.62
N SER A 226 -1.47 7.95 3.58
CA SER A 226 -1.50 6.58 4.10
C SER A 226 -2.35 6.45 5.37
N THR A 227 -2.69 7.57 6.02
CA THR A 227 -3.48 7.61 7.26
C THR A 227 -4.75 8.43 7.13
N PHE A 228 -4.73 9.60 6.49
CA PHE A 228 -5.90 10.47 6.44
C PHE A 228 -6.90 10.04 5.38
N VAL A 229 -8.17 9.97 5.79
CA VAL A 229 -9.30 9.62 4.92
C VAL A 229 -9.72 10.80 4.02
N PRO A 230 -10.32 10.54 2.84
CA PRO A 230 -10.73 11.58 1.89
C PRO A 230 -11.53 12.75 2.45
N SER A 231 -12.49 12.48 3.34
CA SER A 231 -13.32 13.50 3.97
C SER A 231 -12.52 14.50 4.81
N ALA A 232 -11.36 14.09 5.36
CA ALA A 232 -10.55 14.94 6.21
C ALA A 232 -9.90 16.10 5.43
N TYR A 233 -9.41 15.84 4.22
CA TYR A 233 -8.85 16.88 3.34
C TYR A 233 -9.89 17.44 2.36
N GLY A 234 -10.89 16.66 1.97
CA GLY A 234 -12.00 17.10 1.12
C GLY A 234 -12.84 18.21 1.73
N ALA A 235 -12.97 18.23 3.06
CA ALA A 235 -13.65 19.30 3.81
C ALA A 235 -13.04 20.70 3.61
N ALA A 236 -11.80 20.80 3.10
CA ALA A 236 -11.15 22.07 2.78
C ALA A 236 -11.45 22.59 1.35
N THR A 237 -12.30 21.89 0.60
CA THR A 237 -12.64 22.19 -0.80
C THR A 237 -14.14 22.46 -0.98
N GLN A 238 -14.51 23.09 -2.10
CA GLN A 238 -15.91 23.21 -2.54
C GLN A 238 -16.34 22.08 -3.50
N ARG A 239 -15.49 21.06 -3.70
CA ARG A 239 -15.70 19.94 -4.63
C ARG A 239 -15.45 18.58 -4.00
N ALA A 240 -15.91 18.37 -2.76
CA ALA A 240 -15.71 17.11 -2.04
C ALA A 240 -16.13 15.86 -2.85
N SER A 241 -17.13 15.98 -3.74
CA SER A 241 -17.52 14.91 -4.65
C SER A 241 -16.49 14.50 -5.70
N ARG A 242 -15.48 15.34 -5.95
CA ARG A 242 -14.32 15.09 -6.83
C ARG A 242 -13.00 14.91 -6.08
N VAL A 243 -13.08 14.72 -4.76
CA VAL A 243 -11.92 14.41 -3.91
C VAL A 243 -11.91 12.90 -3.64
N ILE A 244 -10.74 12.27 -3.74
CA ILE A 244 -10.58 10.82 -3.57
C ILE A 244 -9.22 10.47 -2.95
N GLY A 245 -9.10 9.31 -2.31
CA GLY A 245 -7.80 8.78 -1.91
C GLY A 245 -7.26 7.85 -2.99
N VAL A 246 -5.97 7.96 -3.31
CA VAL A 246 -5.25 6.95 -4.11
C VAL A 246 -3.94 6.62 -3.44
N HIS A 247 -3.95 5.57 -2.62
CA HIS A 247 -2.82 5.17 -1.80
C HIS A 247 -1.92 4.20 -2.57
N TYR A 248 -0.72 4.67 -2.90
CA TYR A 248 0.35 3.84 -3.47
C TYR A 248 1.14 3.13 -2.37
N TYR A 249 1.70 1.99 -2.75
CA TYR A 249 2.68 1.28 -1.93
C TYR A 249 4.10 1.63 -2.35
N ASN A 250 4.99 1.78 -1.38
CA ASN A 250 6.41 2.04 -1.64
C ASN A 250 7.15 0.75 -2.06
N PRO A 251 7.90 0.72 -3.18
CA PRO A 251 8.09 1.80 -4.17
C PRO A 251 6.96 1.91 -5.21
N PRO A 252 6.45 3.13 -5.50
CA PRO A 252 5.22 3.33 -6.25
C PRO A 252 5.28 2.90 -7.72
N HIS A 253 6.44 2.91 -8.36
CA HIS A 253 6.60 2.51 -9.77
C HIS A 253 6.91 1.01 -9.94
N LEU A 254 7.30 0.33 -8.85
CA LEU A 254 7.61 -1.11 -8.89
C LEU A 254 6.40 -1.96 -8.54
N LEU A 255 5.56 -1.51 -7.61
CA LEU A 255 4.35 -2.22 -7.19
C LEU A 255 3.16 -1.86 -8.08
N PRO A 256 2.40 -2.86 -8.60
CA PRO A 256 1.20 -2.61 -9.37
C PRO A 256 0.00 -2.21 -8.50
N GLY A 257 -0.06 -2.63 -7.23
CA GLY A 257 -1.20 -2.34 -6.37
C GLY A 257 -1.32 -0.87 -5.98
N VAL A 258 -2.55 -0.37 -5.97
CA VAL A 258 -2.95 0.90 -5.35
C VAL A 258 -4.31 0.72 -4.69
N GLU A 259 -4.63 1.51 -3.67
CA GLU A 259 -5.97 1.53 -3.08
C GLU A 259 -6.70 2.80 -3.50
N VAL A 260 -7.87 2.66 -4.13
CA VAL A 260 -8.77 3.75 -4.48
C VAL A 260 -9.78 3.91 -3.34
N VAL A 261 -9.62 4.96 -2.54
CA VAL A 261 -10.37 5.17 -1.30
C VAL A 261 -11.51 6.12 -1.55
N LYS A 262 -12.74 5.59 -1.50
CA LYS A 262 -13.97 6.36 -1.67
C LYS A 262 -14.27 7.14 -0.40
N GLY A 263 -14.31 8.46 -0.51
CA GLY A 263 -14.79 9.35 0.54
C GLY A 263 -16.30 9.31 0.68
N SER A 264 -16.80 9.81 1.81
CA SER A 264 -18.25 9.86 2.08
C SER A 264 -19.03 10.72 1.07
N GLU A 265 -18.40 11.75 0.49
CA GLU A 265 -19.00 12.61 -0.54
C GLU A 265 -18.53 12.29 -1.96
N THR A 266 -17.46 11.49 -2.13
CA THR A 266 -16.89 11.14 -3.44
C THR A 266 -17.93 10.45 -4.32
N SER A 267 -18.12 10.95 -5.54
CA SER A 267 -19.09 10.37 -6.47
C SER A 267 -18.60 9.04 -7.04
N ASP A 268 -19.54 8.14 -7.38
CA ASP A 268 -19.23 6.87 -8.04
C ASP A 268 -18.52 7.09 -9.39
N GLU A 269 -18.91 8.14 -10.13
CA GLU A 269 -18.25 8.54 -11.37
C GLU A 269 -16.74 8.80 -11.17
N VAL A 270 -16.36 9.45 -10.07
CA VAL A 270 -14.95 9.75 -9.78
C VAL A 270 -14.18 8.47 -9.43
N VAL A 271 -14.81 7.56 -8.69
CA VAL A 271 -14.24 6.22 -8.42
C VAL A 271 -14.01 5.46 -9.73
N GLU A 272 -15.00 5.44 -10.63
CA GLU A 272 -14.90 4.77 -11.93
C GLU A 272 -13.81 5.37 -12.82
N LEU A 273 -13.77 6.71 -12.96
CA LEU A 273 -12.77 7.40 -13.78
C LEU A 273 -11.34 7.15 -13.27
N VAL A 274 -11.13 7.23 -11.95
CA VAL A 274 -9.81 7.02 -11.34
C VAL A 274 -9.40 5.55 -11.43
N THR A 275 -10.30 4.62 -11.13
CA THR A 275 -10.04 3.18 -11.28
C THR A 275 -9.60 2.87 -12.70
N ARG A 276 -10.35 3.35 -13.71
CA ARG A 276 -10.03 3.14 -15.12
C ARG A 276 -8.69 3.77 -15.52
N GLU A 277 -8.38 4.98 -15.07
CA GLU A 277 -7.09 5.59 -15.37
C GLU A 277 -5.93 4.73 -14.83
N TYR A 278 -6.06 4.25 -13.60
CA TYR A 278 -5.02 3.46 -12.95
C TYR A 278 -4.83 2.10 -13.65
N GLU A 279 -5.91 1.45 -14.09
CA GLU A 279 -5.82 0.29 -14.98
C GLU A 279 -5.10 0.61 -16.31
N LEU A 280 -5.40 1.76 -16.93
CA LEU A 280 -4.77 2.19 -18.20
C LEU A 280 -3.28 2.50 -18.07
N ILE A 281 -2.76 2.78 -16.87
CA ILE A 281 -1.32 2.92 -16.62
C ILE A 281 -0.66 1.62 -16.15
N GLY A 282 -1.43 0.53 -16.01
CA GLY A 282 -0.95 -0.79 -15.60
C GLY A 282 -0.92 -1.01 -14.09
N LYS A 283 -1.61 -0.15 -13.32
CA LYS A 283 -1.88 -0.38 -11.90
C LYS A 283 -3.06 -1.33 -11.72
N LYS A 284 -3.19 -1.83 -10.49
CA LYS A 284 -4.23 -2.75 -10.03
C LYS A 284 -4.98 -2.07 -8.87
N PRO A 285 -5.97 -1.21 -9.17
CA PRO A 285 -6.71 -0.48 -8.16
C PRO A 285 -7.65 -1.40 -7.38
N ALA A 286 -7.44 -1.51 -6.07
CA ALA A 286 -8.38 -2.12 -5.15
C ALA A 286 -9.29 -1.03 -4.56
N ILE A 287 -10.60 -1.24 -4.57
CA ILE A 287 -11.57 -0.24 -4.13
C ILE A 287 -11.82 -0.39 -2.62
N VAL A 288 -11.61 0.71 -1.90
CA VAL A 288 -12.00 0.84 -0.50
C VAL A 288 -13.33 1.61 -0.48
N GLN A 289 -14.42 0.86 -0.31
CA GLN A 289 -15.81 1.30 -0.45
C GLN A 289 -16.23 2.31 0.62
N ARG A 290 -15.56 2.31 1.78
CA ARG A 290 -15.84 3.22 2.88
C ARG A 290 -14.56 3.65 3.59
N GLU A 291 -14.58 4.85 4.13
CA GLU A 291 -13.45 5.41 4.87
C GLU A 291 -13.18 4.62 6.15
N VAL A 292 -11.97 4.05 6.25
CA VAL A 292 -11.44 3.47 7.48
C VAL A 292 -9.97 3.84 7.63
N GLN A 293 -9.53 3.99 8.88
CA GLN A 293 -8.12 4.22 9.18
C GLN A 293 -7.27 3.03 8.71
N GLY A 294 -6.20 3.33 7.98
CA GLY A 294 -5.27 2.34 7.42
C GLY A 294 -5.79 1.52 6.23
N PHE A 295 -6.95 1.88 5.68
CA PHE A 295 -7.52 1.29 4.46
C PHE A 295 -7.58 -0.25 4.51
N ILE A 296 -7.13 -0.97 3.50
CA ILE A 296 -6.96 -2.43 3.52
C ILE A 296 -5.50 -2.75 3.88
N GLY A 297 -4.55 -2.22 3.11
CA GLY A 297 -3.16 -2.67 3.13
C GLY A 297 -2.45 -2.45 4.46
N ASN A 298 -2.63 -1.29 5.10
CA ASN A 298 -1.97 -1.03 6.38
C ASN A 298 -2.60 -1.85 7.50
N ARG A 299 -3.93 -2.04 7.50
CA ARG A 299 -4.61 -2.90 8.47
C ARG A 299 -4.15 -4.35 8.40
N LEU A 300 -4.03 -4.92 7.20
CA LEU A 300 -3.50 -6.29 7.02
C LEU A 300 -2.04 -6.41 7.48
N GLN A 301 -1.20 -5.42 7.17
CA GLN A 301 0.20 -5.40 7.62
C GLN A 301 0.33 -5.27 9.15
N VAL A 302 -0.52 -4.46 9.80
CA VAL A 302 -0.54 -4.32 11.26
C VAL A 302 -1.12 -5.57 11.94
N ALA A 303 -2.14 -6.21 11.36
CA ALA A 303 -2.67 -7.48 11.85
C ALA A 303 -1.60 -8.58 11.82
N LEU A 304 -0.82 -8.66 10.73
CA LEU A 304 0.34 -9.54 10.65
C LEU A 304 1.39 -9.18 11.70
N LEU A 305 1.71 -7.89 11.85
CA LEU A 305 2.71 -7.42 12.81
C LEU A 305 2.31 -7.74 14.27
N ARG A 306 1.02 -7.58 14.63
CA ARG A 306 0.53 -7.92 15.97
C ARG A 306 0.77 -9.38 16.30
N GLU A 307 0.44 -10.27 15.37
CA GLU A 307 0.67 -11.69 15.57
C GLU A 307 2.16 -12.04 15.57
N ALA A 308 2.95 -11.44 14.69
CA ALA A 308 4.40 -11.61 14.63
C ALA A 308 5.08 -11.20 15.95
N MET A 309 4.68 -10.07 16.54
CA MET A 309 5.20 -9.60 17.82
C MET A 309 4.81 -10.55 18.96
N SER A 310 3.55 -11.00 19.01
CA SER A 310 3.09 -11.99 20.01
C SER A 310 3.92 -13.28 19.95
N ILE A 311 4.18 -13.79 18.75
CA ILE A 311 4.99 -15.00 18.53
C ILE A 311 6.43 -14.81 19.06
N VAL A 312 7.01 -13.62 18.89
CA VAL A 312 8.34 -13.29 19.44
C VAL A 312 8.30 -13.16 20.96
N GLU A 313 7.29 -12.51 21.52
CA GLU A 313 7.11 -12.35 22.97
C GLU A 313 6.89 -13.67 23.71
N GLU A 314 6.14 -14.58 23.10
CA GLU A 314 5.91 -15.95 23.59
C GLU A 314 7.15 -16.84 23.46
N GLY A 315 8.21 -16.37 22.78
CA GLY A 315 9.44 -17.12 22.56
C GLY A 315 9.30 -18.29 21.57
N LEU A 316 8.28 -18.27 20.71
CA LEU A 316 8.01 -19.33 19.74
C LEU A 316 8.91 -19.24 18.49
N ALA A 317 9.33 -18.03 18.13
CA ALA A 317 10.28 -17.78 17.06
C ALA A 317 11.00 -16.44 17.29
N THR A 318 12.19 -16.27 16.73
CA THR A 318 12.86 -14.97 16.67
C THR A 318 12.27 -14.10 15.54
N ALA A 319 12.50 -12.78 15.57
CA ALA A 319 12.11 -11.88 14.49
C ALA A 319 12.65 -12.34 13.12
N LEU A 320 13.91 -12.79 13.08
CA LEU A 320 14.53 -13.37 11.88
C LEU A 320 13.77 -14.62 11.39
N GLN A 321 13.43 -15.53 12.30
CA GLN A 321 12.69 -16.75 11.93
C GLN A 321 11.28 -16.43 11.42
N VAL A 322 10.59 -15.45 12.03
CA VAL A 322 9.30 -14.97 11.53
C VAL A 322 9.46 -14.40 10.12
N ASP A 323 10.44 -13.53 9.91
CA ASP A 323 10.69 -12.93 8.60
C ASP A 323 11.05 -13.98 7.54
N GLU A 324 11.83 -15.00 7.88
CA GLU A 324 12.12 -16.13 7.00
C GLU A 324 10.90 -16.98 6.68
N ILE A 325 10.03 -17.25 7.67
CA ILE A 325 8.77 -17.99 7.46
C ILE A 325 7.85 -17.23 6.51
N VAL A 326 7.75 -15.91 6.65
CA VAL A 326 6.96 -15.08 5.72
C VAL A 326 7.60 -15.08 4.34
N ARG A 327 8.88 -14.71 4.25
CA ARG A 327 9.59 -14.50 2.98
C ARG A 327 9.80 -15.76 2.15
N GLN A 328 10.08 -16.89 2.80
CA GLN A 328 10.30 -18.17 2.12
C GLN A 328 9.03 -19.02 2.04
N GLY A 329 8.05 -18.74 2.89
CA GLY A 329 6.75 -19.40 2.91
C GLY A 329 5.67 -18.58 2.21
N PHE A 330 4.66 -18.14 2.97
CA PHE A 330 3.42 -17.63 2.41
C PHE A 330 3.55 -16.28 1.70
N GLY A 331 4.61 -15.50 1.92
CA GLY A 331 4.82 -14.23 1.20
C GLY A 331 4.93 -14.43 -0.31
N ARG A 332 5.63 -15.49 -0.76
CA ARG A 332 5.73 -15.86 -2.19
C ARG A 332 4.42 -16.35 -2.77
N GLU A 333 3.63 -17.07 -1.97
CA GLU A 333 2.30 -17.51 -2.37
C GLU A 333 1.36 -16.30 -2.47
N SER A 334 1.38 -15.43 -1.46
CA SER A 334 0.56 -14.21 -1.39
C SER A 334 0.88 -13.19 -2.49
N SER A 335 2.06 -13.23 -3.12
CA SER A 335 2.33 -12.41 -4.31
C SER A 335 1.62 -12.92 -5.58
N GLN A 336 1.02 -14.12 -5.53
CA GLN A 336 0.35 -14.76 -6.65
C GLN A 336 -1.12 -15.06 -6.36
N VAL A 337 -1.43 -15.62 -5.19
CA VAL A 337 -2.75 -16.13 -4.79
C VAL A 337 -3.28 -15.30 -3.63
N GLY A 338 -4.53 -14.86 -3.77
CA GLY A 338 -5.21 -14.09 -2.74
C GLY A 338 -5.61 -14.95 -1.53
N ILE A 339 -5.91 -14.32 -0.40
CA ILE A 339 -6.28 -15.05 0.82
C ILE A 339 -7.65 -15.71 0.70
N PHE A 340 -8.61 -15.04 0.05
CA PHE A 340 -9.93 -15.60 -0.19
C PHE A 340 -9.90 -16.65 -1.29
N GLU A 341 -9.10 -16.45 -2.36
CA GLU A 341 -8.84 -17.47 -3.37
C GLU A 341 -8.30 -18.78 -2.77
N LYS A 342 -7.33 -18.66 -1.86
CA LYS A 342 -6.71 -19.80 -1.18
C LYS A 342 -7.70 -20.61 -0.34
N ILE A 343 -8.66 -19.92 0.28
CA ILE A 343 -9.66 -20.55 1.12
C ILE A 343 -10.80 -21.12 0.27
N ALA A 344 -11.24 -20.40 -0.76
CA ALA A 344 -12.26 -20.84 -1.70
C ALA A 344 -11.84 -22.09 -2.51
N SER A 345 -10.53 -22.27 -2.75
CA SER A 345 -9.99 -23.47 -3.43
C SER A 345 -9.95 -24.74 -2.57
N ALA A 346 -10.47 -24.71 -1.33
CA ALA A 346 -10.60 -25.86 -0.43
C ALA A 346 -9.29 -26.67 -0.22
N THR A 347 -8.17 -25.96 -0.05
CA THR A 347 -6.90 -26.59 0.34
C THR A 347 -6.88 -26.86 1.85
N ALA A 348 -6.16 -27.90 2.30
CA ALA A 348 -6.00 -28.19 3.73
C ALA A 348 -5.41 -27.01 4.53
N ALA A 349 -4.55 -26.21 3.89
CA ALA A 349 -4.04 -24.97 4.48
C ALA A 349 -5.15 -23.93 4.67
N GLY A 350 -6.02 -23.75 3.67
CA GLY A 350 -7.20 -22.90 3.75
C GLY A 350 -8.13 -23.28 4.92
N GLU A 351 -8.44 -24.57 5.04
CA GLU A 351 -9.28 -25.10 6.11
C GLU A 351 -8.66 -24.87 7.50
N GLN A 352 -7.35 -25.10 7.65
CA GLN A 352 -6.67 -24.92 8.93
C GLN A 352 -6.64 -23.45 9.38
N MET A 353 -6.40 -22.52 8.44
CA MET A 353 -6.45 -21.08 8.71
C MET A 353 -7.85 -20.61 9.09
N ALA A 354 -8.89 -21.15 8.44
CA ALA A 354 -10.29 -20.84 8.71
C ALA A 354 -10.87 -21.58 9.93
N SER A 355 -10.06 -22.32 10.68
CA SER A 355 -10.52 -23.08 11.84
C SER A 355 -10.71 -22.20 13.08
N LYS A 356 -11.74 -22.51 13.86
CA LYS A 356 -12.00 -21.86 15.17
C LYS A 356 -10.84 -22.05 16.15
N GLU A 357 -10.15 -23.21 16.09
CA GLU A 357 -8.99 -23.50 16.93
C GLU A 357 -7.85 -22.51 16.67
N THR A 358 -7.48 -22.28 15.40
CA THR A 358 -6.44 -21.29 15.07
C THR A 358 -6.84 -19.88 15.49
N PHE A 359 -8.08 -19.44 15.24
CA PHE A 359 -8.54 -18.09 15.63
C PHE A 359 -8.48 -17.87 17.15
N SER A 360 -8.77 -18.90 17.94
CA SER A 360 -8.71 -18.81 19.40
C SER A 360 -7.30 -18.66 19.97
N GLN A 361 -6.27 -18.93 19.16
CA GLN A 361 -4.85 -18.83 19.53
C GLN A 361 -4.22 -17.51 19.09
N LEU A 362 -4.92 -16.67 18.32
CA LEU A 362 -4.38 -15.40 17.83
C LEU A 362 -4.36 -14.34 18.93
N ASN A 363 -3.38 -13.45 18.86
CA ASN A 363 -3.36 -12.27 19.73
C ASN A 363 -4.57 -11.38 19.43
N SER A 364 -5.31 -11.00 20.47
CA SER A 364 -6.52 -10.17 20.40
C SER A 364 -6.37 -8.82 21.12
N ASP A 365 -5.15 -8.47 21.50
CA ASP A 365 -4.85 -7.25 22.23
C ASP A 365 -5.02 -6.03 21.32
N ARG A 366 -5.39 -4.92 21.96
CA ARG A 366 -5.56 -3.60 21.34
C ARG A 366 -4.48 -2.60 21.78
N GLU A 367 -3.57 -3.05 22.63
CA GLU A 367 -2.43 -2.28 23.10
C GLU A 367 -1.17 -2.74 22.36
N LEU A 368 -0.19 -1.84 22.28
CA LEU A 368 1.09 -2.17 21.65
C LEU A 368 1.83 -3.26 22.42
N PRO A 369 2.53 -4.18 21.72
CA PRO A 369 3.26 -5.26 22.35
C PRO A 369 4.45 -4.71 23.14
N ARG A 370 4.73 -5.32 24.30
CA ARG A 370 5.83 -4.94 25.19
C ARG A 370 7.18 -4.96 24.48
N VAL A 371 7.44 -5.95 23.62
CA VAL A 371 8.70 -6.07 22.87
C VAL A 371 8.95 -4.88 21.96
N LEU A 372 7.90 -4.27 21.41
CA LEU A 372 8.02 -3.04 20.61
C LEU A 372 8.32 -1.83 21.51
N LEU A 373 7.61 -1.71 22.64
CA LEU A 373 7.84 -0.64 23.61
C LEU A 373 9.28 -0.66 24.15
N GLU A 374 9.82 -1.84 24.46
CA GLU A 374 11.20 -2.02 24.92
C GLU A 374 12.24 -1.56 23.89
N LYS A 375 11.98 -1.82 22.59
CA LYS A 375 12.85 -1.34 21.51
C LYS A 375 12.85 0.18 21.41
N ILE A 376 11.69 0.80 21.56
CA ILE A 376 11.54 2.26 21.52
C ILE A 376 12.24 2.88 22.73
N GLU A 377 12.01 2.37 23.95
CA GLU A 377 12.65 2.84 25.18
C GLU A 377 14.18 2.73 25.14
N SER A 378 14.70 1.70 24.46
CA SER A 378 16.15 1.48 24.28
C SER A 378 16.77 2.30 23.15
N ASN A 379 15.98 3.11 22.43
CA ASN A 379 16.39 3.81 21.20
C ASN A 379 16.98 2.84 20.14
N ASP A 380 16.33 1.69 20.00
CA ASP A 380 16.58 0.67 18.97
C ASP A 380 15.50 0.82 17.88
N LEU A 381 15.56 1.91 17.11
CA LEU A 381 14.50 2.35 16.18
C LEU A 381 14.62 1.79 14.76
N GLY A 382 15.44 0.79 14.52
CA GLY A 382 15.66 0.17 13.21
C GLY A 382 16.78 0.83 12.39
N VAL A 383 16.63 0.83 11.07
CA VAL A 383 17.69 1.21 10.10
C VAL A 383 18.26 2.60 10.38
N LYS A 384 17.42 3.55 10.77
CA LYS A 384 17.81 4.97 10.94
C LYS A 384 18.77 5.22 12.11
N VAL A 385 18.82 4.34 13.11
CA VAL A 385 19.77 4.39 14.22
C VAL A 385 20.77 3.23 14.20
N GLY A 386 20.75 2.42 13.14
CA GLY A 386 21.66 1.29 12.97
C GLY A 386 21.31 0.04 13.78
N ARG A 387 20.15 -0.01 14.46
CA ARG A 387 19.79 -1.12 15.35
C ARG A 387 18.29 -1.17 15.68
N GLY A 388 17.74 -2.38 15.77
CA GLY A 388 16.36 -2.72 16.09
C GLY A 388 16.28 -4.15 16.65
N PHE A 389 15.39 -4.97 16.12
CA PHE A 389 15.47 -6.43 16.13
C PHE A 389 16.67 -6.94 15.30
N TYR A 390 17.17 -6.15 14.35
CA TYR A 390 18.39 -6.41 13.59
C TYR A 390 19.48 -5.37 13.86
N GLU A 391 20.73 -5.71 13.57
CA GLU A 391 21.83 -4.74 13.48
C GLU A 391 21.98 -4.25 12.04
N TRP A 392 22.13 -2.94 11.86
CA TRP A 392 22.20 -2.29 10.56
C TRP A 392 23.47 -1.46 10.42
N THR A 393 24.36 -1.90 9.55
CA THR A 393 25.41 -1.02 9.00
C THR A 393 24.86 -0.25 7.79
N PRO A 394 25.40 0.94 7.46
CA PRO A 394 25.01 1.65 6.24
C PRO A 394 25.08 0.79 4.98
N GLU A 395 26.10 -0.07 4.86
CA GLU A 395 26.26 -1.00 3.75
C GLU A 395 25.16 -2.07 3.72
N SER A 396 24.82 -2.66 4.87
CA SER A 396 23.75 -3.67 4.94
C SER A 396 22.37 -3.09 4.61
N ALA A 397 22.09 -1.86 5.05
CA ALA A 397 20.84 -1.17 4.77
C ALA A 397 20.72 -0.80 3.28
N GLU A 398 21.80 -0.32 2.66
CA GLU A 398 21.83 -0.05 1.22
C GLU A 398 21.66 -1.35 0.42
N LYS A 399 22.36 -2.41 0.80
CA LYS A 399 22.22 -3.72 0.16
C LYS A 399 20.80 -4.27 0.28
N TRP A 400 20.17 -4.12 1.44
CA TRP A 400 18.78 -4.55 1.65
C TRP A 400 17.82 -3.75 0.75
N ARG A 401 17.94 -2.42 0.70
CA ARG A 401 17.11 -1.56 -0.16
C ARG A 401 17.28 -1.90 -1.64
N LYS A 402 18.51 -2.15 -2.08
CA LYS A 402 18.81 -2.59 -3.45
C LYS A 402 18.20 -3.95 -3.76
N ASN A 403 18.39 -4.94 -2.89
CA ASN A 403 17.80 -6.27 -3.08
C ASN A 403 16.27 -6.23 -3.12
N MET A 404 15.66 -5.37 -2.30
CA MET A 404 14.22 -5.13 -2.30
C MET A 404 13.75 -4.60 -3.66
N ALA A 405 14.38 -3.52 -4.14
CA ALA A 405 14.05 -2.93 -5.43
C ALA A 405 14.29 -3.91 -6.59
N ASP A 406 15.44 -4.56 -6.64
CA ASP A 406 15.82 -5.51 -7.69
C ASP A 406 14.84 -6.70 -7.74
N SER A 407 14.44 -7.25 -6.59
CA SER A 407 13.50 -8.38 -6.55
C SER A 407 12.11 -7.96 -7.01
N LEU A 408 11.61 -6.80 -6.56
CA LEU A 408 10.32 -6.24 -6.98
C LEU A 408 10.28 -5.93 -8.47
N LEU A 409 11.40 -5.44 -9.01
CA LEU A 409 11.55 -5.13 -10.43
C LEU A 409 11.34 -6.38 -11.31
N HIS A 410 11.82 -7.54 -10.87
CA HIS A 410 11.73 -8.82 -11.59
C HIS A 410 10.47 -9.64 -11.27
N MET A 411 9.58 -9.15 -10.41
CA MET A 411 8.29 -9.81 -10.09
C MET A 411 7.16 -9.44 -11.08
N GLY A 412 7.53 -9.03 -12.30
CA GLY A 412 6.62 -8.60 -13.37
C GLY A 412 5.72 -9.70 -13.89
#